data_AF-A0A3C0J357-F1
#
_entry.id   AF-A0A3C0J357-F1
#
_cell.length_a   1.000
_cell.length_b   1.000
_cell.length_c   1.000
_cell.angle_alpha   90.00
_cell.angle_beta   90.00
_cell.angle_gamma   90.00
#
_symmetry.space_group_name_H-M   'P 1'
#
loop_
_entity.id
_entity.type
_entity.pdbx_description
1 polymer ?
#
loop_
_entity_poly.entity_id
_entity_poly.type
_entity_poly.pdbx_seq_one_letter_code
_entity_poly.pdbx_strand_id
1 'polypeptide(L)'
;MYVFAVLCFFLLGAGVVENFLHQRCLRQIPVRVHVNGTRGKSTTTRLIAASLRAGGLRVIAKTTGTAARFIMEDGSELPVARSGGRANISEQMRVVRLAARHRVDAVV
;
A
#
# COMPACT_ATOMS: atom_id res chain seq x y z
N MET A 1 -26.49 -23.09 -15.98
CA MET A 1 -26.91 -22.29 -14.79
C MET A 1 -26.14 -22.68 -13.53
N TYR A 2 -26.12 -23.95 -13.12
CA TYR A 2 -25.43 -24.39 -11.90
C TYR A 2 -23.91 -24.17 -11.88
N VAL A 3 -23.20 -24.44 -12.98
CA VAL A 3 -21.75 -24.19 -13.09
C VAL A 3 -21.41 -22.71 -12.88
N PHE A 4 -22.22 -21.82 -13.47
CA PHE A 4 -22.05 -20.37 -13.30
C PHE A 4 -22.28 -19.96 -11.84
N ALA A 5 -23.34 -20.47 -11.20
CA ALA A 5 -23.62 -20.19 -9.79
C ALA A 5 -22.48 -20.67 -8.86
N VAL A 6 -21.93 -21.86 -9.12
CA VAL A 6 -20.79 -22.40 -8.36
C VAL A 6 -19.54 -21.53 -8.55
N LEU A 7 -19.23 -21.12 -9.77
CA LEU A 7 -18.09 -20.22 -10.04
C LEU A 7 -18.26 -18.87 -9.32
N CYS A 8 -19.45 -18.27 -9.39
CA CYS A 8 -19.76 -17.03 -8.68
C CYS A 8 -19.60 -17.19 -7.17
N PHE A 9 -20.05 -18.31 -6.59
CA PHE A 9 -19.90 -18.60 -5.17
C PHE A 9 -18.42 -18.65 -4.75
N PHE A 10 -17.57 -19.34 -5.52
CA PHE A 10 -16.13 -19.40 -5.23
C PHE A 10 -15.44 -18.04 -5.37
N LEU A 11 -15.80 -17.25 -6.39
CA LEU A 11 -15.25 -15.90 -6.58
C LEU A 11 -15.65 -14.96 -5.44
N LEU A 12 -16.91 -15.02 -5.00
CA LEU A 12 -17.37 -14.27 -3.84
C LEU A 12 -16.63 -14.69 -2.56
N GLY A 13 -16.49 -16.00 -2.33
CA GLY A 13 -15.73 -16.53 -1.21
C GLY A 13 -14.28 -16.04 -1.20
N ALA A 14 -13.60 -16.08 -2.35
CA ALA A 14 -12.24 -15.58 -2.51
C ALA A 14 -12.14 -14.07 -2.20
N GLY A 15 -13.08 -13.25 -2.70
CA GLY A 15 -13.13 -11.82 -2.42
C GLY A 15 -13.37 -11.49 -0.94
N VAL A 16 -14.23 -12.26 -0.27
CA VAL A 16 -14.46 -12.11 1.18
C VAL A 16 -13.19 -12.42 1.97
N VAL A 17 -12.49 -13.51 1.63
CA VAL A 17 -11.23 -13.90 2.28
C VAL A 17 -10.14 -12.85 2.03
N GLU A 18 -10.00 -12.37 0.80
CA GLU A 18 -9.02 -11.32 0.47
C GLU A 18 -9.28 -10.04 1.26
N ASN A 19 -10.54 -9.58 1.29
CA ASN A 19 -10.92 -8.39 2.05
C ASN A 19 -10.63 -8.59 3.54
N PHE A 20 -11.00 -9.73 4.12
CA PHE A 20 -10.74 -10.01 5.53
C PHE A 20 -9.24 -9.94 5.89
N LEU A 21 -8.39 -10.57 5.08
CA LEU A 21 -6.94 -10.53 5.27
C LEU A 21 -6.39 -9.11 5.11
N HIS A 22 -6.88 -8.36 4.12
CA HIS A 22 -6.47 -6.97 3.91
C HIS A 22 -6.85 -6.07 5.09
N GLN A 23 -8.08 -6.20 5.60
CA GLN A 23 -8.54 -5.45 6.78
C GLN A 23 -7.69 -5.76 8.01
N ARG A 24 -7.26 -7.01 8.18
CA ARG A 24 -6.34 -7.39 9.27
C ARG A 24 -4.98 -6.69 9.16
N CYS A 25 -4.45 -6.51 7.95
CA CYS A 25 -3.23 -5.72 7.75
C CYS A 25 -3.47 -4.23 8.04
N LEU A 26 -4.58 -3.66 7.58
CA LEU A 26 -4.92 -2.25 7.82
C LEU A 26 -5.04 -1.91 9.31
N ARG A 27 -5.62 -2.82 10.11
CA ARG A 27 -5.77 -2.65 11.56
C ARG A 27 -4.42 -2.64 12.32
N GLN A 28 -3.35 -3.14 11.73
CA GLN A 28 -2.01 -3.14 12.33
C GLN A 28 -1.26 -1.81 12.13
N ILE A 29 -1.75 -0.93 11.25
CA ILE A 29 -1.08 0.31 10.89
C ILE A 29 -1.90 1.50 11.42
N PRO A 30 -1.52 2.08 12.58
CA PRO A 30 -2.34 3.08 13.25
C PRO A 30 -2.45 4.37 12.43
N VAL A 31 -1.35 4.82 11.81
CA VAL A 31 -1.33 6.05 11.02
C VAL A 31 -1.30 5.71 9.52
N ARG A 32 -2.32 6.17 8.79
CA ARG A 32 -2.43 5.96 7.34
C ARG A 32 -2.71 7.30 6.68
N VAL A 33 -1.73 7.82 5.95
CA VAL A 33 -1.82 9.11 5.26
C VAL A 33 -2.02 8.85 3.77
N HIS A 34 -2.99 9.52 3.16
CA HIS A 34 -3.19 9.47 1.71
C HIS A 34 -2.93 10.84 1.11
N VAL A 35 -1.91 10.94 0.26
CA VAL A 35 -1.58 12.17 -0.44
C VAL A 35 -2.23 12.18 -1.83
N ASN A 36 -3.21 13.06 -2.01
CA ASN A 36 -3.90 13.25 -3.29
C ASN A 36 -3.66 14.67 -3.85
N GLY A 37 -3.96 14.87 -5.14
CA GLY A 37 -3.80 16.14 -5.84
C GLY A 37 -3.27 15.98 -7.26
N THR A 38 -3.15 17.07 -8.02
CA THR A 38 -2.67 17.03 -9.42
C THR A 38 -1.14 17.10 -9.51
N ARG A 39 -0.50 17.94 -8.69
CA ARG A 39 0.95 18.19 -8.68
C ARG A 39 1.55 17.98 -7.29
N GLY A 40 2.87 17.83 -7.19
CA GLY A 40 3.60 17.81 -5.92
C GLY A 40 3.47 16.55 -5.04
N LYS A 41 2.51 15.64 -5.32
CA LYS A 41 2.22 14.44 -4.50
C LYS A 41 3.48 13.69 -4.03
N SER A 42 4.37 13.30 -4.95
CA SER A 42 5.55 12.50 -4.60
C SER A 42 6.54 13.26 -3.71
N THR A 43 6.65 14.58 -3.86
CA THR A 43 7.48 15.43 -2.98
C THR A 43 6.82 15.55 -1.61
N THR A 44 5.52 15.79 -1.57
CA THR A 44 4.74 15.87 -0.32
C THR A 44 4.79 14.55 0.44
N THR A 45 4.62 13.39 -0.22
CA THR A 45 4.76 12.06 0.38
C THR A 45 6.14 11.88 1.02
N ARG A 46 7.22 12.28 0.34
CA ARG A 46 8.58 12.20 0.89
C ARG A 46 8.76 13.05 2.14
N LEU A 47 8.28 14.30 2.10
CA LEU A 47 8.37 15.22 3.23
C LEU A 47 7.59 14.69 4.44
N ILE A 48 6.34 14.25 4.24
CA ILE A 48 5.53 13.67 5.31
C ILE A 48 6.23 12.45 5.91
N ALA A 49 6.72 11.53 5.08
CA ALA A 49 7.41 10.33 5.54
C ALA A 49 8.71 10.64 6.28
N ALA A 50 9.48 11.64 5.84
CA ALA A 50 10.68 12.11 6.53
C ALA A 50 10.34 12.74 7.88
N SER A 51 9.33 13.62 7.93
CA SER A 51 8.90 14.28 9.17
C SER A 51 8.38 13.29 10.21
N LEU A 52 7.56 12.31 9.81
CA LEU A 52 7.05 11.29 10.72
C LEU A 52 8.18 10.42 11.30
N ARG A 53 9.21 10.10 10.49
CA ARG A 53 10.40 9.37 10.96
C ARG A 53 11.28 10.21 11.88
N ALA A 54 11.46 11.49 11.57
CA ALA A 54 12.14 12.42 12.47
C ALA A 54 11.42 12.54 13.82
N GLY A 55 10.09 12.34 13.84
CA GLY A 55 9.27 12.21 15.05
C GLY A 55 9.33 10.85 15.74
N GLY A 56 10.21 9.93 15.32
CA GLY A 56 10.44 8.63 15.97
C GLY A 56 9.51 7.50 15.50
N LEU A 57 8.66 7.73 14.50
CA LEU A 57 7.78 6.69 13.96
C LEU A 57 8.50 5.83 12.93
N ARG A 58 8.19 4.53 12.90
CA ARG A 58 8.58 3.64 11.80
C ARG A 58 7.62 3.86 10.65
N VAL A 59 8.14 4.30 9.50
CA VAL A 59 7.30 4.70 8.35
C VAL A 59 7.77 4.05 7.08
N ILE A 60 6.82 3.46 6.34
CA ILE A 60 7.02 3.11 4.93
C ILE A 60 6.16 4.05 4.10
N ALA A 61 6.71 4.58 3.02
CA ALA A 61 5.96 5.43 2.11
C ALA A 61 6.04 4.94 0.67
N LYS A 62 5.07 5.35 -0.13
CA LYS A 62 5.02 4.97 -1.53
C LYS A 62 4.71 6.16 -2.41
N THR A 63 5.66 6.51 -3.26
CA THR A 63 5.44 7.51 -4.30
C THR A 63 4.77 6.89 -5.54
N THR A 64 3.98 7.70 -6.22
CA THR A 64 3.31 7.31 -7.47
C THR A 64 3.85 8.12 -8.66
N GLY A 65 3.40 7.79 -9.87
CA GLY A 65 3.91 8.38 -11.12
C GLY A 65 4.78 7.41 -11.92
N THR A 66 5.53 7.96 -12.88
CA THR A 66 6.35 7.21 -13.85
C THR A 66 7.48 6.43 -13.17
N ALA A 67 8.17 7.04 -12.20
CA ALA A 67 9.22 6.43 -11.39
C ALA A 67 8.73 6.20 -9.96
N ALA A 68 7.75 5.31 -9.78
CA ALA A 68 7.21 4.99 -8.46
C ALA A 68 8.27 4.30 -7.59
N ARG A 69 8.37 4.73 -6.33
CA ARG A 69 9.35 4.26 -5.34
C ARG A 69 8.68 3.88 -4.04
N PHE A 70 9.12 2.78 -3.45
CA PHE A 70 8.96 2.49 -2.03
C PHE A 70 10.05 3.22 -1.27
N ILE A 71 9.68 3.86 -0.17
CA ILE A 71 10.61 4.48 0.78
C ILE A 71 10.53 3.62 2.03
N MET A 72 11.62 2.92 2.34
CA MET A 72 11.69 2.02 3.48
C MET A 72 11.91 2.80 4.79
N GLU A 73 11.85 2.12 5.93
CA GLU A 73 11.97 2.77 7.25
C GLU A 73 13.30 3.51 7.41
N ASP A 74 14.37 2.96 6.85
CA ASP A 74 15.72 3.55 6.82
C ASP A 74 15.88 4.70 5.81
N GLY A 75 14.89 4.91 4.94
CA GLY A 75 14.91 5.94 3.90
C GLY A 75 15.51 5.50 2.58
N SER A 76 15.91 4.25 2.45
CA SER A 76 16.26 3.67 1.16
C SER A 76 15.05 3.71 0.22
N GLU A 77 15.30 4.08 -1.05
CA GLU A 77 14.28 4.12 -2.09
C GLU A 77 14.40 2.91 -3.03
N LEU A 78 13.43 2.01 -2.98
CA LEU A 78 13.35 0.84 -3.85
C LEU A 78 12.37 1.10 -5.01
N PRO A 79 12.70 0.72 -6.27
CA PRO A 79 11.77 0.83 -7.37
C PRO A 79 10.53 -0.05 -7.16
N VAL A 80 9.35 0.47 -7.49
CA VAL A 80 8.12 -0.33 -7.46
C VAL A 80 8.06 -1.18 -8.73
N ALA A 81 8.19 -2.50 -8.58
CA ALA A 81 8.07 -3.43 -9.69
C ALA A 81 6.63 -3.47 -10.25
N ARG A 82 6.48 -3.07 -11.52
CA ARG A 82 5.21 -3.09 -12.26
C ARG A 82 5.32 -4.04 -13.46
N SER A 83 4.68 -5.21 -13.37
CA SER A 83 4.51 -6.10 -14.53
C SER A 83 3.68 -5.38 -15.60
N GLY A 84 4.30 -5.09 -16.75
CA GLY A 84 3.66 -4.36 -17.86
C GLY A 84 3.64 -2.83 -17.72
N GLY A 85 4.39 -2.24 -16.78
CA GLY A 85 4.62 -0.79 -16.69
C GLY A 85 3.45 0.07 -16.17
N ARG A 86 2.25 -0.50 -16.01
CA ARG A 86 1.04 0.21 -15.56
C ARG A 86 0.85 0.12 -14.05
N ALA A 87 0.33 1.20 -13.46
CA ALA A 87 -0.08 1.20 -12.07
C ALA A 87 -1.30 0.28 -11.88
N ASN A 88 -1.33 -0.48 -10.78
CA ASN A 88 -2.40 -1.41 -10.47
C ASN A 88 -2.84 -1.23 -9.01
N ILE A 89 -4.13 -1.39 -8.72
CA ILE A 89 -4.66 -1.34 -7.36
C ILE A 89 -4.01 -2.39 -6.44
N SER A 90 -3.58 -3.53 -7.00
CA SER A 90 -2.84 -4.57 -6.28
C SER A 90 -1.50 -4.06 -5.70
N GLU A 91 -0.95 -2.98 -6.24
CA GLU A 91 0.23 -2.29 -5.73
C GLU A 91 -0.06 -1.67 -4.35
N GLN A 92 -1.26 -1.11 -4.14
CA GLN A 92 -1.66 -0.56 -2.83
C GLN A 92 -1.80 -1.66 -1.78
N MET A 93 -2.43 -2.78 -2.14
CA MET A 93 -2.53 -3.93 -1.23
C MET A 93 -1.16 -4.52 -0.88
N ARG A 94 -0.17 -4.44 -1.78
CA ARG A 94 1.21 -4.85 -1.51
C ARG A 94 1.90 -3.93 -0.50
N VAL A 95 1.73 -2.62 -0.64
CA VAL A 95 2.29 -1.62 0.31
C VAL A 95 1.75 -1.88 1.72
N VAL A 96 0.44 -2.05 1.86
CA VAL A 96 -0.20 -2.30 3.15
C VAL A 96 0.28 -3.63 3.77
N ARG A 97 0.41 -4.68 2.95
CA ARG A 97 0.95 -5.97 3.43
C ARG A 97 2.41 -5.86 3.87
N LEU A 98 3.24 -5.12 3.14
CA LEU A 98 4.63 -4.85 3.50
C LEU A 98 4.71 -4.08 4.83
N ALA A 99 3.98 -2.97 4.93
CA ALA A 99 3.88 -2.15 6.13
C ALA A 99 3.45 -2.96 7.37
N ALA A 100 2.40 -3.78 7.24
CA ALA A 100 1.93 -4.63 8.32
C ALA A 100 2.98 -5.69 8.72
N ARG A 101 3.66 -6.33 7.74
CA ARG A 101 4.73 -7.30 8.02
C ARG A 101 5.89 -6.67 8.78
N HIS A 102 6.23 -5.44 8.43
CA HIS A 102 7.27 -4.67 9.10
C HIS A 102 6.82 -4.09 10.45
N ARG A 103 5.51 -4.14 10.78
CA ARG A 103 4.93 -3.52 11.98
C ARG A 103 5.28 -2.03 12.08
N VAL A 104 5.09 -1.32 10.98
CA VAL A 104 5.32 0.14 10.93
C VAL A 104 4.19 0.89 11.62
N ASP A 105 4.51 2.05 12.19
CA ASP A 105 3.55 2.91 12.86
C ASP A 105 2.75 3.73 11.84
N ALA A 106 3.39 4.10 10.72
CA ALA A 106 2.75 4.88 9.68
C ALA A 106 2.99 4.36 8.26
N VAL A 107 2.00 4.56 7.39
CA VAL A 107 2.14 4.43 5.94
C VAL A 107 1.67 5.71 5.24
N VAL A 108 2.39 6.15 4.21
CA VAL A 108 2.13 7.39 3.44
C VAL A 108 2.05 7.12 1.93
#